data_AF-A0A7J3X6W7-F1
#
_entry.id   AF-A0A7J3X6W7-F1
#
_cell.length_a   1.000
_cell.length_b   1.000
_cell.length_c   1.000
_cell.angle_alpha   90.00
_cell.angle_beta   90.00
_cell.angle_gamma   90.00
#
_symmetry.space_group_name_H-M   'P 1'
#
loop_
_entity.id
_entity.type
_entity.pdbx_description
1 polymer ?
#
loop_
_entity_poly.entity_id
_entity_poly.type
_entity_poly.pdbx_seq_one_letter_code
_entity_poly.pdbx_strand_id
1 'polypeptide(L)' 'MRAIYRCRVCGSFTEEQSHCSSHAELLLDGHRRERLSKLMSGMLRHFPEAGGLKLDPQG' A
#
# COMPACT_ATOMS: atom_id res chain seq x y z
N MET A 1 -3.72 -8.20 -6.93
CA MET A 1 -2.55 -7.28 -6.79
C MET A 1 -1.37 -8.06 -6.25
N ARG A 2 -0.12 -7.77 -6.63
CA ARG A 2 1.07 -8.45 -6.06
C ARG A 2 1.28 -8.03 -4.60
N ALA A 3 1.85 -8.91 -3.78
CA ALA A 3 2.23 -8.59 -2.41
C ALA A 3 3.37 -7.54 -2.40
N ILE A 4 3.47 -6.77 -1.32
CA ILE A 4 4.61 -5.89 -1.04
C ILE A 4 5.43 -6.50 0.08
N TYR A 5 6.73 -6.56 -0.14
CA TYR A 5 7.74 -6.93 0.83
C TYR A 5 8.62 -5.74 1.16
N ARG A 6 9.25 -5.76 2.33
CA ARG A 6 10.25 -4.79 2.76
C ARG A 6 11.62 -5.47 2.82
N CYS A 7 12.61 -4.89 2.13
CA CYS A 7 13.98 -5.35 2.23
C CYS A 7 14.50 -5.14 3.66
N ARG A 8 15.05 -6.19 4.27
CA ARG A 8 15.65 -6.13 5.62
C ARG A 8 17.01 -5.44 5.64
N VAL A 9 17.67 -5.29 4.48
CA VAL A 9 19.00 -4.69 4.35
C VAL A 9 18.91 -3.18 4.11
N CYS A 10 18.20 -2.75 3.07
CA CYS A 10 18.14 -1.34 2.66
C CYS A 10 16.81 -0.65 2.97
N GLY A 11 15.80 -1.39 3.44
CA GLY A 11 14.47 -0.85 3.78
C GLY A 11 13.53 -0.60 2.60
N SER A 12 13.98 -0.76 1.35
CA SER A 12 13.15 -0.55 0.15
C SER A 12 11.97 -1.51 0.08
N PHE A 13 10.86 -1.04 -0.48
CA PHE A 13 9.70 -1.88 -0.80
C PHE A 13 9.87 -2.53 -2.17
N THR A 14 9.49 -3.80 -2.28
CA THR A 14 9.56 -4.59 -3.53
C THR A 14 8.34 -5.51 -3.66
N GLU A 15 8.02 -5.92 -4.89
CA GLU A 15 7.01 -6.96 -5.15
C GLU A 15 7.62 -8.37 -5.18
N GLU A 16 8.95 -8.47 -5.06
CA GLU A 16 9.69 -9.72 -5.03
C GLU A 16 9.93 -10.21 -3.60
N GLN A 17 10.05 -11.52 -3.44
CA GLN A 17 10.34 -12.14 -2.14
C GLN A 17 11.78 -11.95 -1.67
N SER A 18 12.65 -11.38 -2.50
CA SER A 18 14.07 -11.19 -2.20
C SER A 18 14.55 -9.82 -2.68
N HIS A 19 15.47 -9.22 -1.93
CA HIS A 19 16.13 -7.97 -2.29
C HIS A 19 17.47 -7.85 -1.54
N CYS A 20 18.48 -7.19 -2.14
CA CYS A 20 19.86 -7.15 -1.60
C CYS A 20 20.39 -8.55 -1.23
N SER A 21 20.13 -9.55 -2.07
CA SER A 21 20.53 -10.95 -1.86
C SER A 21 20.02 -11.59 -0.56
N SER A 22 18.94 -11.05 0.01
CA SER A 22 18.30 -11.52 1.24
C SER A 22 16.79 -11.68 1.04
N HIS A 23 16.16 -12.58 1.80
CA HIS A 23 14.70 -12.71 1.79
C HIS A 23 14.06 -11.44 2.37
N ALA A 24 13.13 -10.86 1.63
CA ALA A 24 12.39 -9.68 2.02
C ALA A 24 11.21 -10.08 2.92
N GLU A 25 10.86 -9.20 3.86
CA GLU A 25 9.78 -9.45 4.81
C GLU A 25 8.42 -9.09 4.21
N LEU A 26 7.43 -9.99 4.31
CA LEU A 26 6.08 -9.69 3.84
C LEU A 26 5.49 -8.54 4.66
N LEU A 27 5.22 -7.42 4.00
CA LEU A 27 4.62 -6.23 4.61
C LEU A 27 3.11 -6.20 4.38
N LEU A 28 2.69 -6.46 3.14
CA LEU A 28 1.28 -6.38 2.75
C LEU A 28 0.97 -7.44 1.71
N ASP A 29 0.11 -8.40 2.06
CA ASP A 29 -0.33 -9.41 1.10
C ASP A 29 -1.19 -8.79 -0.03
N GLY A 30 -1.28 -9.51 -1.15
CA GLY A 30 -1.95 -9.04 -2.34
C GLY A 30 -3.45 -8.73 -2.15
N HIS A 31 -4.12 -9.46 -1.27
CA HIS A 31 -5.55 -9.27 -0.99
C HIS A 31 -5.78 -8.03 -0.12
N ARG A 32 -4.99 -7.84 0.94
CA ARG A 32 -5.02 -6.62 1.75
C ARG A 32 -4.61 -5.40 0.93
N ARG A 33 -3.62 -5.51 0.05
CA ARG A 33 -3.21 -4.41 -0.85
C ARG A 33 -4.35 -3.98 -1.78
N GLU A 34 -5.09 -4.93 -2.34
CA GLU A 34 -6.26 -4.61 -3.17
C GLU A 34 -7.37 -3.93 -2.37
N ARG A 35 -7.71 -4.45 -1.19
CA ARG A 35 -8.72 -3.85 -0.30
C ARG A 35 -8.33 -2.44 0.12
N LEU A 36 -7.05 -2.22 0.43
CA LEU A 36 -6.52 -0.90 0.76
C LEU A 36 -6.65 0.06 -0.43
N SER A 37 -6.30 -0.39 -1.65
CA SER A 37 -6.45 0.42 -2.88
C SER A 37 -7.90 0.85 -3.12
N LYS A 38 -8.86 -0.07 -2.94
CA LYS A 38 -10.30 0.22 -3.04
C LYS A 38 -10.76 1.19 -1.96
N LEU A 39 -10.31 0.99 -0.71
CA LEU A 39 -10.61 1.87 0.40
C LEU A 39 -10.11 3.30 0.17
N MET A 40 -8.84 3.45 -0.21
CA MET A 40 -8.24 4.76 -0.53
C MET A 40 -8.97 5.44 -1.68
N SER A 41 -9.30 4.69 -2.74
CA SER A 41 -10.08 5.23 -3.85
C SER A 41 -11.47 5.70 -3.41
N GLY A 42 -12.13 4.97 -2.52
CA GLY A 42 -13.41 5.36 -1.94
C GLY A 42 -13.31 6.62 -1.08
N MET A 43 -12.35 6.66 -0.16
CA MET A 43 -12.12 7.83 0.70
C MET A 43 -11.77 9.07 -0.11
N LEU A 44 -10.89 8.97 -1.12
CA LEU A 44 -10.42 10.14 -1.86
C LEU A 44 -11.40 10.62 -2.96
N ARG A 45 -12.45 9.86 -3.29
CA ARG A 45 -13.36 10.21 -4.40
C ARG A 45 -14.84 10.22 -4.07
N HIS A 46 -15.25 9.47 -3.05
CA HIS A 46 -16.67 9.18 -2.81
C HIS A 46 -17.13 9.54 -1.40
N PHE A 47 -16.30 9.31 -0.38
CA PHE A 47 -16.66 9.53 1.03
C PHE A 47 -15.47 10.01 1.89
N PRO A 48 -14.81 11.14 1.55
CA PRO A 48 -13.66 11.64 2.31
C PRO A 48 -13.98 11.91 3.78
N GLU A 49 -15.18 12.38 4.08
CA GLU A 49 -15.65 12.69 5.43
C GLU A 49 -15.69 11.46 6.34
N ALA A 50 -15.94 10.26 5.80
CA ALA A 50 -15.92 9.01 6.57
C ALA A 50 -14.51 8.65 7.06
N GLY A 51 -13.47 9.16 6.40
CA GLY A 51 -12.07 9.09 6.83
C GLY A 51 -11.59 10.32 7.62
N GLY A 52 -12.47 11.27 7.92
CA GLY A 52 -12.10 12.57 8.51
C GLY A 52 -11.27 13.45 7.56
N LEU A 53 -11.33 13.18 6.26
CA LEU A 53 -10.59 13.93 5.25
C LEU A 53 -11.45 15.07 4.70
N LYS A 54 -10.77 16.17 4.36
CA LYS A 54 -11.34 17.26 3.58
C LYS A 54 -10.47 17.44 2.35
N LEU A 55 -11.04 17.18 1.18
CA LEU A 55 -10.36 17.35 -0.09
C LEU A 55 -10.14 18.83 -0.37
N ASP A 56 -9.00 19.15 -0.95
CA ASP A 56 -8.72 20.51 -1.42
C ASP A 56 -9.27 20.69 -2.86
N PRO A 57 -9.18 21.89 -3.47
CA PRO A 57 -9.68 22.10 -4.83
C PRO A 57 -9.05 21.23 -5.93
N GLN A 58 -7.90 20.60 -5.67
CA GLN A 58 -7.20 19.69 -6.59
C GLN A 58 -7.56 18.21 -6.34
N GLY A 59 -8.30 17.92 -5.28
CA GLY A 59 -8.63 16.56 -4.83
C GLY A 59 -7.71 16.09 -3.73
#